data_AF-S9U5L1-F1
#
_entry.id   AF-S9U5L1-F1
#
_cell.length_a   1.000
_cell.length_b   1.000
_cell.length_c   1.000
_cell.angle_alpha   90.00
_cell.angle_beta   90.00
_cell.angle_gamma   90.00
#
_symmetry.space_group_name_H-M   'P 1'
#
loop_
_entity.id
_entity.type
_entity.pdbx_description
1 polymer ?
#
loop_
_entity_poly.entity_id
_entity_poly.type
_entity_poly.pdbx_seq_one_letter_code
_entity_poly.pdbx_strand_id
1 'polypeptide(L)'
;MQPSIELHIEELVLHDFPVRDHSRIGTAIERELMRLCIEQGVPPELLRGGELGDIAPGSFHMNQGVMPEAIGRKIAHAVYRGLSLGAKSVSKPSRYSNLGNKNAVQTTQGWSNNAGGQKR
;
A
#
# COMPACT_ATOMS: atom_id res chain seq x y z
N MET A 1 -29.19 -5.81 19.35
CA MET A 1 -27.81 -5.96 19.87
C MET A 1 -26.92 -5.09 19.02
N GLN A 2 -26.26 -4.08 19.57
CA GLN A 2 -25.21 -3.37 18.84
C GLN A 2 -23.95 -4.24 18.88
N PRO A 3 -23.32 -4.55 17.73
CA PRO A 3 -22.06 -5.29 17.75
C PRO A 3 -20.99 -4.45 18.46
N SER A 4 -20.35 -5.04 19.47
CA SER A 4 -19.16 -4.48 20.12
C SER A 4 -17.93 -5.02 19.39
N ILE A 5 -17.02 -4.12 19.03
CA ILE A 5 -15.79 -4.44 18.31
C ILE A 5 -14.64 -3.88 19.13
N GLU A 6 -13.71 -4.75 19.49
CA GLU A 6 -12.46 -4.41 20.16
C GLU A 6 -11.32 -4.54 19.14
N LEU A 7 -10.62 -3.42 18.89
CA LEU A 7 -9.47 -3.40 17.97
C LEU A 7 -8.20 -3.51 18.81
N HIS A 8 -7.53 -4.65 18.72
CA HIS A 8 -6.22 -4.85 19.29
C HIS A 8 -5.15 -4.62 18.22
N ILE A 9 -4.23 -3.67 18.47
CA ILE A 9 -3.03 -3.47 17.65
C ILE A 9 -1.87 -3.98 18.49
N GLU A 10 -1.29 -5.12 18.09
CA GLU A 10 -0.20 -5.75 18.86
C GLU A 10 1.00 -4.80 19.00
N GLU A 11 1.42 -4.19 17.89
CA GLU A 11 2.55 -3.25 17.90
C GLU A 11 2.33 -2.11 16.91
N LEU A 12 2.61 -0.88 17.35
CA LEU A 12 2.70 0.29 16.50
C LEU A 12 4.13 0.84 16.56
N VAL A 13 4.91 0.56 15.52
CA VAL A 13 6.31 0.99 15.46
C VAL A 13 6.40 2.39 14.84
N LEU A 14 6.75 3.37 15.67
CA LEU A 14 6.96 4.77 15.27
C LEU A 14 8.46 5.04 15.02
N HIS A 15 8.96 4.63 13.86
CA HIS A 15 10.33 4.93 13.45
C HIS A 15 10.53 6.44 13.26
N ASP A 16 11.71 6.93 13.65
CA ASP A 16 12.16 8.32 13.45
C ASP A 16 11.32 9.41 14.16
N PHE A 17 10.42 9.03 15.07
CA PHE A 17 9.73 9.97 15.95
C PHE A 17 10.47 10.14 17.29
N PRO A 18 10.52 11.36 17.86
CA PRO A 18 11.03 11.56 19.20
C PRO A 18 10.25 10.72 20.21
N VAL A 19 10.94 10.00 21.10
CA VAL A 19 10.31 9.12 22.12
C VAL A 19 9.27 9.85 22.96
N ARG A 20 9.51 11.14 23.28
CA ARG A 20 8.56 11.97 24.03
C ARG A 20 7.20 12.13 23.32
N ASP A 21 7.18 12.03 21.99
CA ASP A 21 6.00 12.26 21.17
C ASP A 21 5.24 10.94 20.92
N HIS A 22 5.85 9.77 21.16
CA HIS A 22 5.24 8.45 20.92
C HIS A 22 3.90 8.28 21.62
N SER A 23 3.83 8.58 22.92
CA SER A 23 2.59 8.46 23.70
C SER A 23 1.49 9.39 23.16
N ARG A 24 1.83 10.64 22.82
CA ARG A 24 0.88 11.61 22.27
C ARG A 24 0.36 11.20 20.90
N ILE A 25 1.24 10.66 20.05
CA ILE A 25 0.87 10.11 18.75
C ILE A 25 -0.06 8.91 18.94
N GLY A 26 0.29 7.96 19.82
CA GLY A 26 -0.51 6.77 20.11
C GLY A 26 -1.93 7.12 20.58
N THR A 27 -2.05 8.00 21.58
CA THR A 27 -3.37 8.46 22.06
C THR A 27 -4.18 9.16 20.96
N ALA A 28 -3.53 9.94 20.10
CA ALA A 28 -4.20 10.59 18.99
C ALA A 28 -4.69 9.59 17.92
N ILE A 29 -3.95 8.50 17.69
CA ILE A 29 -4.36 7.42 16.79
C ILE A 29 -5.60 6.72 17.35
N GLU A 30 -5.56 6.29 18.62
CA GLU A 30 -6.66 5.59 19.27
C GLU A 30 -7.96 6.41 19.23
N ARG A 31 -7.89 7.67 19.64
CA ARG A 31 -9.05 8.58 19.63
C ARG A 31 -9.61 8.79 18.24
N GLU A 32 -8.74 8.94 17.24
CA GLU A 32 -9.17 9.17 15.87
C GLU A 32 -9.78 7.90 15.24
N LEU A 33 -9.19 6.72 15.46
CA LEU A 33 -9.75 5.45 15.00
C LEU A 33 -11.13 5.20 15.62
N MET A 34 -11.28 5.46 16.92
CA MET A 34 -12.57 5.39 17.59
C MET A 34 -13.58 6.34 16.95
N ARG A 35 -13.19 7.60 16.68
CA ARG A 35 -14.05 8.56 15.98
C ARG A 35 -14.46 8.07 14.60
N LEU A 36 -13.52 7.58 13.79
CA LEU A 36 -13.80 7.08 12.44
C LEU A 36 -14.76 5.89 12.46
N CYS A 37 -14.60 4.96 13.40
CA CYS A 37 -15.51 3.83 13.56
C CYS A 37 -16.93 4.27 13.97
N ILE A 38 -17.05 5.29 14.84
CA ILE A 38 -18.36 5.83 15.25
C ILE A 38 -19.02 6.60 14.11
N GLU A 39 -18.27 7.42 13.38
CA GLU A 39 -18.80 8.33 12.35
C GLU A 39 -19.06 7.63 11.01
N GLN A 40 -18.19 6.71 10.60
CA GLN A 40 -18.22 6.07 9.28
C GLN A 40 -18.57 4.58 9.34
N GLY A 41 -18.70 4.02 10.55
CA GLY A 41 -18.93 2.60 10.77
C GLY A 41 -17.62 1.80 10.79
N VAL A 42 -17.75 0.52 11.15
CA VAL A 42 -16.60 -0.38 11.22
C VAL A 42 -16.31 -0.99 9.84
N PRO A 43 -15.05 -0.97 9.38
CA PRO A 43 -14.64 -1.61 8.13
C PRO A 43 -15.13 -3.07 8.04
N PRO A 44 -15.70 -3.52 6.90
CA PRO A 44 -16.21 -4.88 6.73
C PRO A 44 -15.18 -5.98 7.03
N GLU A 45 -13.91 -5.70 6.77
CA GLU A 45 -12.76 -6.54 7.01
C GLU A 45 -12.57 -6.87 8.49
N LEU A 46 -12.84 -5.91 9.38
CA LEU A 46 -12.84 -6.12 10.82
C LEU A 46 -14.08 -6.89 11.27
N LEU A 47 -15.24 -6.66 10.63
CA LEU A 47 -16.47 -7.40 10.91
C LEU A 47 -16.39 -8.88 10.54
N ARG A 48 -15.62 -9.22 9.50
CA ARG A 48 -15.35 -10.62 9.13
C ARG A 48 -14.50 -11.34 10.17
N GLY A 49 -13.73 -10.59 10.97
CA GLY A 49 -12.75 -11.13 11.90
C GLY A 49 -11.58 -11.83 11.19
N GLY A 50 -10.57 -12.18 11.98
CA GLY A 50 -9.36 -12.87 11.51
C GLY A 50 -8.16 -11.95 11.37
N GLU A 51 -7.03 -12.54 10.97
CA GLU A 51 -5.78 -11.85 10.77
C GLU A 51 -5.83 -11.05 9.46
N LEU A 52 -5.62 -9.73 9.54
CA LEU A 52 -5.39 -8.93 8.35
C LEU A 52 -3.90 -8.99 8.03
N GLY A 53 -3.56 -9.35 6.79
CA GLY A 53 -2.19 -9.21 6.30
C GLY A 53 -1.73 -7.75 6.26
N ASP A 54 -0.51 -7.52 5.77
CA ASP A 54 0.09 -6.17 5.71
C ASP A 54 -0.87 -5.13 5.11
N ILE A 55 -1.32 -4.23 5.97
CA ILE A 55 -2.06 -3.04 5.57
C ILE A 55 -1.01 -2.05 5.11
N ALA A 56 -0.87 -1.84 3.80
CA ALA A 56 -0.03 -0.76 3.31
C ALA A 56 -0.68 0.59 3.72
N PRO A 57 -0.13 1.33 4.70
CA PRO A 57 -0.73 2.60 5.13
C PRO A 57 -0.56 3.70 4.05
N GLY A 58 0.18 3.40 2.98
CA GLY A 58 0.58 4.37 1.97
C GLY A 58 1.69 5.28 2.46
N SER A 59 2.31 6.02 1.54
CA SER A 59 3.26 7.07 1.88
C SER A 59 2.50 8.35 2.19
N PHE A 60 2.76 8.98 3.33
CA PHE A 60 2.28 10.33 3.61
C PHE A 60 3.44 11.23 4.04
N HIS A 61 3.54 12.41 3.43
CA HIS A 61 4.57 13.39 3.77
C HIS A 61 4.18 14.17 5.02
N MET A 62 5.14 14.32 5.92
CA MET A 62 5.03 15.16 7.12
C MET A 62 6.00 16.32 7.02
N ASN A 63 5.47 17.53 7.21
CA ASN A 63 6.32 18.70 7.38
C ASN A 63 6.92 18.66 8.78
N GLN A 64 8.14 19.19 8.93
CA GLN A 64 8.75 19.35 10.26
C GLN A 64 7.93 20.36 11.10
N GLY A 65 7.83 20.11 12.41
CA GLY A 65 7.11 20.97 13.36
C GLY A 65 5.60 20.72 13.47
N VAL A 66 5.07 19.68 12.83
CA VAL A 66 3.66 19.27 12.98
C VAL A 66 3.42 18.70 14.38
N MET A 67 2.29 19.07 15.00
CA MET A 67 1.91 18.59 16.33
C MET A 67 1.70 17.06 16.34
N PRO A 68 2.16 16.35 17.38
CA PRO A 68 1.94 14.91 17.57
C PRO A 68 0.50 14.44 17.35
N GLU A 69 -0.48 15.28 17.71
CA GLU A 69 -1.90 14.96 17.54
C GLU A 69 -2.32 14.95 16.07
N ALA A 70 -1.78 15.86 15.26
CA ALA A 70 -2.05 15.89 13.83
C ALA A 70 -1.37 14.72 13.10
N ILE A 71 -0.21 14.28 13.61
CA ILE A 71 0.49 13.08 13.14
C ILE A 71 -0.37 11.85 13.40
N GLY A 72 -0.84 11.68 14.63
CA GLY A 72 -1.70 10.55 14.98
C GLY A 72 -3.00 10.48 14.17
N ARG A 73 -3.67 11.62 13.93
CA ARG A 73 -4.86 11.66 13.07
C ARG A 73 -4.58 11.17 11.66
N LYS A 74 -3.47 11.62 11.05
CA LYS A 74 -3.09 11.18 9.69
C LYS A 74 -2.84 9.67 9.63
N ILE A 75 -2.14 9.13 10.62
CA ILE A 75 -1.89 7.68 10.73
C ILE A 75 -3.21 6.92 10.86
N ALA A 76 -4.11 7.35 11.75
CA ALA A 76 -5.42 6.72 11.92
C ALA A 76 -6.24 6.68 10.63
N HIS A 77 -6.27 7.78 9.86
CA HIS A 77 -6.93 7.80 8.56
C HIS A 77 -6.31 6.83 7.55
N ALA A 78 -4.98 6.69 7.54
CA ALA A 78 -4.27 5.76 6.66
C ALA A 78 -4.62 4.31 7.01
N VAL A 79 -4.57 3.96 8.31
CA VAL A 79 -4.95 2.64 8.82
C VAL A 79 -6.41 2.32 8.51
N TYR A 80 -7.34 3.22 8.86
CA TYR A 80 -8.77 3.05 8.60
C TYR A 80 -9.06 2.83 7.12
N ARG A 81 -8.43 3.61 6.23
CA ARG A 81 -8.58 3.42 4.78
C ARG A 81 -8.03 2.07 4.33
N GLY A 82 -6.87 1.66 4.83
CA GLY A 82 -6.28 0.37 4.51
C GLY A 82 -7.15 -0.80 4.93
N LEU A 83 -7.80 -0.69 6.11
CA LEU A 83 -8.80 -1.64 6.59
C LEU A 83 -10.01 -1.70 5.65
N SER A 84 -10.52 -0.56 5.19
CA SER A 84 -11.71 -0.47 4.33
C SER A 84 -11.50 -0.90 2.88
N LEU A 85 -10.25 -0.98 2.40
CA LEU A 85 -9.95 -1.35 1.01
C LEU A 85 -9.69 -2.85 0.83
N GLY A 86 -9.60 -3.61 1.93
CA GLY A 86 -9.12 -4.98 1.94
C GLY A 86 -7.64 -5.05 1.57
N ALA A 87 -6.83 -5.76 2.36
CA ALA A 87 -5.47 -6.08 1.98
C ALA A 87 -5.51 -6.85 0.66
N LYS A 88 -5.33 -6.15 -0.46
CA LYS A 88 -5.05 -6.78 -1.75
C LYS A 88 -3.72 -7.48 -1.53
N SER A 89 -3.79 -8.79 -1.32
CA SER A 89 -2.64 -9.69 -1.38
C SER A 89 -1.77 -9.21 -2.52
N VAL A 90 -0.60 -8.66 -2.20
CA VAL A 90 0.40 -8.32 -3.20
C VAL A 90 0.86 -9.65 -3.77
N SER A 91 0.12 -10.19 -4.74
CA SER A 91 0.62 -11.21 -5.63
C SER A 91 1.76 -10.54 -6.35
N LYS A 92 3.00 -10.80 -5.89
CA LYS A 92 4.21 -10.44 -6.61
C LYS A 92 3.95 -10.79 -8.09
N PRO A 93 4.10 -9.85 -9.05
CA PRO A 93 4.04 -10.24 -10.44
C PRO A 93 5.17 -11.26 -10.64
N SER A 94 4.79 -12.52 -10.88
CA SER A 94 5.73 -13.57 -11.25
C SER A 94 6.42 -13.13 -12.55
N ARG A 95 7.57 -12.47 -12.42
CA ARG A 95 8.44 -12.06 -13.51
C ARG A 95 9.41 -13.19 -13.89
N TYR A 96 8.96 -14.44 -13.81
CA TYR A 96 9.70 -15.61 -14.27
C TYR A 96 8.81 -16.53 -15.09
N SER A 97 8.42 -16.06 -16.28
CA SER A 97 7.94 -16.93 -17.37
C SER A 97 8.11 -16.24 -18.71
N ASN A 98 9.37 -16.03 -19.14
CA ASN A 98 9.77 -16.00 -20.55
C ASN A 98 11.28 -15.72 -20.67
N LEU A 99 12.08 -16.69 -20.26
CA LEU A 99 13.49 -16.75 -20.66
C LEU A 99 13.77 -18.15 -21.18
N GLY A 100 13.48 -18.39 -22.46
CA GLY A 100 13.82 -19.67 -23.07
C GLY A 100 12.98 -20.08 -24.27
N ASN A 101 12.79 -19.21 -25.27
CA ASN A 101 12.65 -19.73 -26.64
C ASN A 101 13.29 -18.75 -27.64
N LYS A 102 14.60 -18.93 -27.84
CA LYS A 102 15.37 -18.32 -28.93
C LYS A 102 16.19 -19.40 -29.60
N ASN A 103 15.53 -20.42 -30.16
CA ASN A 103 16.19 -21.39 -31.05
C ASN A 103 15.25 -21.76 -32.19
N ALA A 104 15.13 -20.86 -33.17
CA ALA A 104 14.79 -21.23 -34.54
C ALA A 104 15.69 -20.40 -35.47
N VAL A 105 16.96 -20.81 -35.52
CA VAL A 105 17.89 -20.50 -36.62
C VAL A 105 17.43 -21.33 -37.81
N GLN A 106 17.00 -20.68 -38.88
CA GLN A 106 17.21 -21.14 -40.25
C GLN A 106 17.58 -19.92 -41.12
N THR A 107 18.88 -19.66 -41.19
CA THR A 107 19.61 -19.11 -42.35
C THR A 107 19.25 -19.99 -43.57
N THR A 108 18.96 -19.52 -44.78
CA THR A 108 19.88 -18.93 -45.79
C THR A 108 19.11 -18.48 -47.05
N GLN A 109 19.75 -17.59 -47.84
CA GLN A 109 19.46 -17.16 -49.24
C GLN A 109 18.28 -16.20 -49.43
N GLY A 110 18.38 -15.04 -50.07
CA GLY A 110 19.40 -14.40 -50.91
C GLY A 110 18.72 -13.22 -51.67
N TRP A 111 19.52 -12.30 -52.22
CA TRP A 111 19.18 -11.07 -52.96
C TRP A 111 18.82 -9.82 -52.11
N SER A 112 19.65 -8.78 -51.92
CA SER A 112 20.58 -7.97 -52.74
C SER A 112 19.96 -6.71 -53.39
N ASN A 113 20.18 -5.58 -52.70
CA ASN A 113 20.57 -4.22 -53.16
C ASN A 113 19.53 -3.13 -53.46
N ASN A 114 19.69 -2.05 -52.68
CA ASN A 114 19.45 -0.64 -53.01
C ASN A 114 20.06 -0.24 -54.37
N ALA A 115 19.42 0.68 -55.10
CA ALA A 115 19.98 2.01 -55.45
C ALA A 115 19.17 2.74 -56.54
N GLY A 116 18.96 4.04 -56.33
CA GLY A 116 19.16 5.05 -57.37
C GLY A 116 17.99 5.37 -58.30
N GLY A 117 17.38 6.56 -58.12
CA GLY A 117 16.62 7.20 -59.18
C GLY A 117 17.53 7.85 -60.23
N GLN A 118 17.07 7.94 -61.48
CA GLN A 118 17.37 9.07 -62.37
C GLN A 118 16.45 9.09 -63.60
N LYS A 119 15.73 10.22 -63.70
CA LYS A 119 15.42 11.05 -64.88
C LYS A 119 15.32 10.38 -66.26
N ARG A 120 14.19 10.62 -66.93
CA ARG A 120 14.16 11.39 -68.20
C ARG A 120 12.96 12.34 -68.17
#